data_AF-A0A7C1MR97-F1
#
_entry.id   AF-A0A7C1MR97-F1
#
_cell.length_a   1.000
_cell.length_b   1.000
_cell.length_c   1.000
_cell.angle_alpha   90.00
_cell.angle_beta   90.00
_cell.angle_gamma   90.00
#
_symmetry.space_group_name_H-M   'P 1'
#
loop_
_entity.id
_entity.type
_entity.pdbx_description
1 polymer ?
#
loop_
_entity_poly.entity_id
_entity_poly.type
_entity_poly.pdbx_seq_one_letter_code
_entity_poly.pdbx_strand_id
1 'polypeptide(L)'
;MSRVAKNPVSLPDGTEVTISDTTIVAKGPNGELSMNKHPLVSVNQEDGILKVAANDDSTTAVAMSGTTRALLSNLVAGVCKDFEKKLT
;
A
#
# COMPACT_ATOMS: atom_id res chain seq x y z
N MET A 1 -8.52 -6.22 15.13
CA MET A 1 -7.98 -5.11 14.30
C MET A 1 -6.45 -5.06 14.36
N SER A 2 -5.79 -5.02 13.20
CA SER A 2 -4.33 -4.91 13.09
C SER A 2 -3.86 -3.49 13.36
N ARG A 3 -2.88 -3.34 14.27
CA ARG A 3 -2.27 -2.05 14.61
C ARG A 3 -1.65 -1.35 13.38
N VAL A 4 -1.15 -2.15 12.44
CA VAL A 4 -0.46 -1.68 11.22
C VAL A 4 -1.46 -1.20 10.16
N ALA A 5 -2.61 -1.88 10.02
CA ALA A 5 -3.66 -1.47 9.09
C ALA A 5 -4.34 -0.15 9.53
N LYS A 6 -4.36 0.14 10.83
CA LYS A 6 -4.90 1.39 11.38
C LYS A 6 -4.06 2.63 11.02
N ASN A 7 -2.80 2.46 10.65
CA ASN A 7 -1.93 3.57 10.29
C ASN A 7 -2.10 3.93 8.81
N PRO A 8 -2.66 5.10 8.50
CA PRO A 8 -2.77 5.57 7.12
C PRO A 8 -1.40 5.65 6.44
N VAL A 9 -1.38 5.48 5.11
CA VAL A 9 -0.20 5.70 4.28
C VAL A 9 -0.39 7.03 3.56
N SER A 10 0.39 8.04 3.92
CA SER A 10 0.41 9.33 3.22
C SER A 10 1.12 9.19 1.88
N LEU A 11 0.51 9.72 0.82
CA LEU A 11 1.12 9.84 -0.50
C LEU A 11 1.97 11.12 -0.55
N PRO A 12 3.29 11.04 -0.80
CA PRO A 12 4.12 12.21 -1.02
C PRO A 12 3.82 12.85 -2.38
N ASP A 13 3.99 14.16 -2.47
CA ASP A 13 3.72 14.96 -3.67
C ASP A 13 4.50 14.42 -4.88
N GLY A 14 3.77 14.15 -5.97
CA GLY A 14 4.32 13.54 -7.19
C GLY A 14 4.22 12.02 -7.26
N THR A 15 3.58 11.36 -6.29
CA THR A 15 3.23 9.94 -6.37
C THR A 15 1.75 9.76 -6.65
N GLU A 16 1.42 9.19 -7.81
CA GLU A 16 0.04 8.82 -8.17
C GLU A 16 -0.19 7.34 -7.87
N VAL A 17 -1.20 7.02 -7.08
CA VAL A 17 -1.65 5.64 -6.89
C VAL A 17 -3.01 5.48 -7.54
N THR A 18 -3.10 4.48 -8.42
CA THR A 18 -4.34 4.05 -9.08
C THR A 18 -4.76 2.72 -8.49
N ILE A 19 -5.99 2.67 -7.98
CA ILE A 19 -6.57 1.47 -7.38
C ILE A 19 -7.64 0.96 -8.34
N SER A 20 -7.35 -0.16 -9.01
CA SER A 20 -8.33 -0.95 -9.75
C SER A 20 -8.89 -2.06 -8.85
N ASP A 21 -9.92 -2.77 -9.32
CA ASP A 21 -10.61 -3.81 -8.54
C ASP A 21 -9.67 -4.90 -8.01
N THR A 22 -8.68 -5.29 -8.82
CA THR A 22 -7.73 -6.37 -8.53
C THR A 22 -6.28 -5.92 -8.46
N THR A 23 -5.95 -4.72 -8.92
CA THR A 23 -4.56 -4.28 -9.06
C THR A 23 -4.38 -2.85 -8.58
N ILE A 24 -3.30 -2.59 -7.86
CA ILE A 24 -2.89 -1.28 -7.38
C ILE A 24 -1.61 -0.91 -8.11
N VAL A 25 -1.60 0.23 -8.79
CA VAL A 25 -0.42 0.72 -9.51
C VAL A 25 0.00 2.06 -8.91
N ALA A 26 1.24 2.12 -8.43
CA ALA A 26 1.88 3.32 -7.95
C ALA A 26 2.84 3.86 -9.03
N LYS A 27 2.70 5.13 -9.39
CA LYS A 27 3.56 5.86 -10.30
C LYS A 27 4.26 6.97 -9.55
N GLY A 28 5.56 7.14 -9.78
CA GLY A 28 6.33 8.22 -9.20
C GLY A 28 7.57 8.54 -10.05
N PRO A 29 8.45 9.42 -9.54
CA PRO A 29 9.61 9.90 -10.28
C PRO A 29 10.58 8.78 -10.72
N ASN A 30 10.66 7.69 -9.94
CA ASN A 30 11.57 6.58 -10.23
C ASN A 30 10.95 5.47 -11.09
N GLY A 31 9.69 5.60 -11.53
CA GLY A 31 9.00 4.65 -12.40
C GLY A 31 7.61 4.25 -11.92
N GLU A 32 7.10 3.14 -12.46
CA GLU A 32 5.81 2.56 -12.09
C GLU A 32 5.99 1.16 -11.47
N LEU A 33 5.22 0.89 -10.42
CA LEU A 33 5.17 -0.40 -9.75
C LEU A 33 3.72 -0.84 -9.56
N SER A 34 3.43 -2.09 -9.93
CA SER A 34 2.10 -2.68 -9.81
C SER A 34 2.09 -3.82 -8.79
N MET A 35 1.01 -3.93 -8.02
CA MET A 35 0.76 -5.03 -7.09
C MET A 35 -0.69 -5.50 -7.19
N ASN A 36 -0.93 -6.80 -7.07
CA ASN A 36 -2.29 -7.31 -6.96
C ASN A 36 -2.86 -7.10 -5.55
N LYS A 37 -4.09 -6.60 -5.51
CA LYS A 37 -4.89 -6.43 -4.30
C LYS A 37 -5.44 -7.79 -3.88
N HIS A 38 -5.34 -8.10 -2.59
CA HIS A 38 -5.94 -9.31 -2.04
C HIS A 38 -7.46 -9.11 -1.88
N PRO A 39 -8.32 -10.06 -2.30
CA PRO A 39 -9.79 -9.89 -2.26
C PRO A 39 -10.38 -9.73 -0.84
N LEU A 40 -9.62 -10.13 0.18
CA LEU A 40 -10.00 -9.99 1.59
C LEU A 40 -9.72 -8.59 2.18
N VAL A 41 -9.17 -7.68 1.38
CA VAL A 41 -8.71 -6.37 1.84
C VAL A 41 -9.32 -5.28 0.97
N SER A 42 -9.94 -4.28 1.60
CA SER A 42 -10.35 -3.04 0.96
C SER A 42 -9.26 -1.98 1.11
N VAL A 43 -9.07 -1.18 0.07
CA VAL A 43 -8.13 -0.06 0.05
C VAL A 43 -8.91 1.14 -0.44
N ASN A 44 -8.99 2.17 0.40
CA ASN A 44 -9.66 3.42 0.11
C ASN A 44 -8.62 4.54 0.02
N GLN A 45 -8.78 5.42 -0.95
CA GLN A 45 -7.94 6.60 -1.13
C GLN A 45 -8.79 7.84 -0.81
N GLU A 46 -8.39 8.60 0.20
CA GLU A 46 -9.04 9.85 0.62
C GLU A 46 -7.97 10.93 0.75
N ASP A 47 -8.10 12.04 0.02
CA ASP A 47 -7.31 13.27 0.20
C ASP A 47 -5.78 13.07 0.32
N GLY A 48 -5.20 12.23 -0.55
CA GLY A 48 -3.74 11.94 -0.52
C GLY A 48 -3.34 10.95 0.59
N ILE A 49 -4.30 10.25 1.18
CA ILE A 49 -4.09 9.23 2.20
C ILE A 49 -4.71 7.92 1.74
N LEU A 50 -3.92 6.84 1.80
CA LEU A 50 -4.36 5.47 1.57
C LEU A 50 -4.71 4.82 2.92
N LYS A 51 -5.97 4.41 3.06
CA LYS A 51 -6.49 3.63 4.18
C LYS A 51 -6.73 2.20 3.73
N VAL A 52 -6.24 1.25 4.51
CA VAL A 52 -6.42 -0.18 4.26
C VAL A 52 -7.33 -0.75 5.34
N ALA A 53 -8.40 -1.43 4.94
CA ALA A 53 -9.36 -2.07 5.82
C ALA A 53 -9.46 -3.57 5.48
N ALA A 54 -9.62 -4.41 6.50
CA ALA A 54 -9.97 -5.81 6.28
C ALA A 54 -11.47 -5.89 5.94
N ASN A 55 -11.84 -6.75 4.98
CA ASN A 55 -13.25 -6.97 4.64
C ASN A 55 -13.97 -7.84 5.67
N ASP A 56 -13.21 -8.58 6.48
CA ASP A 56 -13.70 -9.51 7.48
C ASP A 56 -12.85 -9.41 8.75
N ASP A 57 -13.42 -9.79 9.89
CA ASP A 57 -12.75 -9.80 11.19
C ASP A 57 -11.92 -11.07 11.44
N SER A 58 -11.86 -11.96 10.44
CA SER A 58 -11.02 -13.16 10.50
C SER A 58 -9.54 -12.80 10.71
N THR A 59 -8.82 -13.64 11.43
CA THR A 59 -7.39 -13.46 11.70
C THR A 59 -6.57 -13.35 10.42
N THR A 60 -6.98 -14.04 9.35
CA THR A 60 -6.34 -13.98 8.04
C THR A 60 -6.59 -12.65 7.34
N ALA A 61 -7.83 -12.14 7.32
CA ALA A 61 -8.15 -10.84 6.73
C ALA A 61 -7.43 -9.69 7.47
N VAL A 62 -7.37 -9.77 8.80
CA VAL A 62 -6.62 -8.81 9.64
C VAL A 62 -5.12 -8.87 9.37
N ALA A 63 -4.52 -10.06 9.24
CA ALA A 63 -3.11 -10.20 8.87
C ALA A 63 -2.83 -9.64 7.47
N MET A 64 -3.69 -9.96 6.49
CA MET A 64 -3.56 -9.50 5.10
C MET A 64 -3.72 -7.98 4.96
N SER A 65 -4.57 -7.35 5.78
CA SER A 65 -4.69 -5.88 5.78
C SER A 65 -3.38 -5.20 6.21
N GLY A 66 -2.67 -5.78 7.20
CA GLY A 66 -1.38 -5.26 7.65
C GLY A 66 -0.27 -5.45 6.62
N THR A 67 -0.21 -6.61 5.96
CA THR A 67 0.78 -6.86 4.90
C THR A 67 0.53 -5.98 3.69
N THR A 68 -0.73 -5.82 3.26
CA THR A 68 -1.11 -4.96 2.13
C THR A 68 -0.71 -3.51 2.40
N ARG A 69 -0.95 -3.01 3.63
CA ARG A 69 -0.51 -1.67 4.04
C ARG A 69 1.01 -1.51 3.96
N ALA A 70 1.77 -2.49 4.44
CA ALA A 70 3.23 -2.45 4.38
C ALA A 70 3.74 -2.45 2.93
N LEU A 71 3.15 -3.28 2.06
CA LEU A 71 3.50 -3.33 0.65
C LEU A 71 3.19 -2.00 -0.05
N LEU A 72 2.02 -1.39 0.21
CA LEU A 72 1.69 -0.06 -0.33
C LEU A 72 2.67 1.01 0.12
N SER A 73 3.04 1.00 1.41
CA SER A 73 4.05 1.92 1.92
C SER A 73 5.41 1.73 1.23
N ASN A 74 5.79 0.49 0.92
CA ASN A 74 7.04 0.19 0.22
C ASN A 74 6.98 0.56 -1.26
N LEU A 75 5.84 0.38 -1.92
CA LEU A 75 5.62 0.82 -3.30
C LEU A 75 5.79 2.33 -3.43
N VAL A 76 5.10 3.09 -2.56
CA VAL A 76 5.20 4.55 -2.50
C VAL A 76 6.62 5.01 -2.18
N ALA A 77 7.27 4.37 -1.20
CA ALA A 77 8.65 4.68 -0.86
C ALA A 77 9.63 4.36 -2.01
N GLY A 78 9.42 3.27 -2.75
CA GLY A 78 10.30 2.84 -3.83
C GLY A 78 10.17 3.67 -5.12
N VAL A 79 8.96 4.16 -5.44
CA VAL A 79 8.80 5.09 -6.57
C VAL A 79 9.29 6.50 -6.26
N CYS A 80 9.42 6.85 -4.97
CA CYS A 80 9.80 8.19 -4.52
C CYS A 80 11.26 8.29 -4.03
N LYS A 81 11.85 7.22 -3.51
CA LYS A 81 13.22 7.17 -2.96
C LYS A 81 13.99 6.03 -3.59
N ASP A 82 15.27 6.25 -3.85
CA ASP A 82 16.19 5.18 -4.23
C ASP A 82 16.37 4.21 -3.06
N PHE A 83 16.41 2.91 -3.40
CA PHE A 83 16.63 1.84 -2.44
C PHE A 83 18.07 1.35 -2.55
N GLU A 84 18.84 1.44 -1.46
CA GLU A 84 20.19 0.88 -1.37
C GLU A 84 20.24 -0.16 -0.25
N LYS A 85 20.75 -1.37 -0.56
CA LYS A 85 21.04 -2.40 0.44
C LYS A 85 22.54 -2.68 0.46
N LYS A 86 23.22 -2.22 1.50
CA LYS A 86 24.64 -2.54 1.73
C LYS A 86 24.76 -3.97 2.21
N LEU A 87 25.41 -4.81 1.40
CA LEU A 87 25.81 -6.17 1.77
C LEU A 87 27.19 -6.06 2.41
N THR A 88 27.25 -6.24 3.74
CA THR A 88 28.50 -6.32 4.50
C THR A 88 28.75 -7.77 4.87
#